data_AF-A0A7J3XU53-F1
#
_entry.id   AF-A0A7J3XU53-F1
#
_cell.length_a   1.000
_cell.length_b   1.000
_cell.length_c   1.000
_cell.angle_alpha   90.00
_cell.angle_beta   90.00
_cell.angle_gamma   90.00
#
_symmetry.space_group_name_H-M   'P 1'
#
loop_
_entity.id
_entity.type
_entity.pdbx_description
1 polymer ?
#
loop_
_entity_poly.entity_id
_entity_poly.type
_entity_poly.pdbx_seq_one_letter_code
_entity_poly.pdbx_strand_id
1 'polypeptide(L)' 'MAKVRWHGHACFEVSGGGVTVVTDPHDGSSLGLPAPRASADVTLISHSHFDHADGRRLVAKPGAAVVEGAGLREVKGVKV' A
#
# COMPACT_ATOMS: atom_id res chain seq x y z
N MET A 1 7.41 2.91 -17.66
CA MET A 1 7.23 4.16 -16.89
C MET A 1 6.44 3.84 -15.63
N ALA A 2 6.88 4.33 -14.47
CA ALA A 2 6.13 4.20 -13.24
C ALA A 2 5.05 5.29 -13.15
N LYS A 3 3.90 4.97 -12.57
CA LYS A 3 2.82 5.91 -12.26
C LYS A 3 2.63 5.96 -10.76
N VAL A 4 2.41 7.16 -10.23
CA VAL A 4 2.15 7.38 -8.80
C VAL A 4 0.76 8.00 -8.66
N ARG A 5 -0.05 7.46 -7.76
CA ARG A 5 -1.36 8.01 -7.35
C ARG A 5 -1.38 8.18 -5.84
N TRP A 6 -1.85 9.33 -5.38
CA TRP A 6 -2.04 9.62 -3.97
C TRP A 6 -3.51 9.40 -3.58
N HIS A 7 -3.74 8.68 -2.49
CA HIS A 7 -5.08 8.38 -1.97
C HIS A 7 -5.42 9.15 -0.69
N GLY A 8 -4.52 10.04 -0.24
CA GLY A 8 -4.64 10.77 1.03
C GLY A 8 -3.70 10.22 2.11
N HIS A 9 -3.42 11.04 3.12
CA HIS A 9 -2.49 10.71 4.22
C HIS A 9 -1.14 10.17 3.67
N ALA A 10 -0.64 9.07 4.24
CA ALA A 10 0.54 8.33 3.78
C ALA A 10 0.24 7.26 2.71
N CYS A 11 -0.98 7.22 2.15
CA CYS A 11 -1.39 6.19 1.20
C CYS A 11 -1.05 6.55 -0.25
N PHE A 12 0.04 5.97 -0.77
CA PHE A 12 0.46 6.10 -2.17
C PHE A 12 0.36 4.77 -2.89
N GLU A 13 -0.04 4.81 -4.16
CA GLU A 13 0.01 3.69 -5.08
C GLU A 13 1.05 3.97 -6.15
N VAL A 14 2.01 3.07 -6.27
CA VAL A 14 3.05 3.10 -7.30
C VAL A 14 2.88 1.89 -8.19
N SER A 15 2.64 2.11 -9.48
CA SER A 15 2.45 1.03 -10.46
C SER A 15 3.45 1.12 -11.60
N GLY A 16 4.02 -0.03 -11.97
CA GLY A 16 5.01 -0.12 -13.04
C GLY A 16 5.51 -1.56 -13.19
N GLY A 17 5.94 -1.94 -14.40
CA GLY A 17 6.49 -3.29 -14.64
C GLY A 17 5.52 -4.44 -14.34
N GLY A 18 4.21 -4.19 -14.34
CA GLY A 18 3.19 -5.19 -14.02
C GLY A 18 2.93 -5.39 -12.52
N VAL A 19 3.58 -4.62 -11.64
CA VAL A 19 3.41 -4.70 -10.19
C VAL A 19 2.85 -3.38 -9.65
N THR A 20 1.92 -3.47 -8.71
CA THR A 20 1.40 -2.34 -7.95
C THR A 20 1.80 -2.44 -6.48
N VAL A 21 2.46 -1.41 -5.97
CA VAL A 21 2.83 -1.27 -4.56
C VAL A 21 1.92 -0.20 -3.93
N VAL A 22 1.37 -0.47 -2.75
CA VAL A 22 0.62 0.51 -1.96
C VAL A 22 1.30 0.71 -0.60
N THR A 23 1.53 1.95 -0.21
CA THR A 23 2.05 2.31 1.12
C THR A 23 0.90 2.67 2.05
N ASP A 24 1.04 2.36 3.33
CA ASP A 24 0.22 2.84 4.46
C ASP A 24 -1.28 3.05 4.16
N PRO A 25 -2.02 2.01 3.73
CA PRO A 25 -3.42 2.14 3.40
C PRO A 25 -4.28 2.39 4.65
N HIS A 26 -5.09 3.45 4.61
CA HIS A 26 -6.08 3.79 5.64
C HIS A 26 -7.48 3.27 5.28
N ASP A 27 -8.38 3.19 6.26
CA ASP A 27 -9.79 2.83 6.04
C ASP A 27 -10.62 3.95 5.39
N GLY A 28 -10.10 5.18 5.41
CA GLY A 28 -10.77 6.40 4.96
C GLY A 28 -11.64 6.99 6.06
N SER A 29 -12.57 6.20 6.61
CA SER A 29 -13.58 6.68 7.55
C SER A 29 -13.00 7.28 8.83
N SER A 30 -11.93 6.69 9.38
CA SER A 30 -11.24 7.20 10.57
C SER A 30 -10.53 8.54 10.36
N LEU A 31 -10.24 8.90 9.10
CA LEU A 31 -9.55 10.12 8.70
C LEU A 31 -10.47 11.16 8.04
N GLY A 32 -11.75 10.85 7.85
CA GLY A 32 -12.66 11.70 7.06
C GLY A 32 -12.31 11.75 5.57
N LEU A 33 -11.64 10.72 5.05
CA LEU A 33 -11.20 10.60 3.66
C LEU A 33 -12.00 9.49 2.92
N PRO A 34 -12.06 9.54 1.57
CA PRO A 34 -12.49 8.38 0.80
C PRO A 34 -11.57 7.18 1.04
N ALA A 35 -12.14 5.98 1.15
CA ALA A 35 -11.33 4.76 1.22
C ALA A 35 -10.49 4.59 -0.07
N PRO A 36 -9.21 4.21 0.03
CA PRO A 36 -8.33 4.02 -1.12
C PRO A 36 -8.87 2.90 -2.02
N ARG A 37 -8.94 3.16 -3.33
CA ARG A 37 -9.37 2.18 -4.34
C ARG A 37 -8.18 1.76 -5.20
N ALA A 38 -7.46 0.74 -4.74
CA ALA A 38 -6.28 0.21 -5.40
C ALA A 38 -6.33 -1.33 -5.46
N SER A 39 -5.42 -1.92 -6.24
CA SER A 39 -5.24 -3.37 -6.32
C SER A 39 -3.75 -3.69 -6.19
N ALA A 40 -3.28 -3.70 -4.94
CA ALA A 40 -1.90 -3.89 -4.56
C ALA A 40 -1.45 -5.34 -4.72
N ASP A 41 -0.29 -5.53 -5.33
CA ASP A 41 0.47 -6.78 -5.30
C ASP A 41 1.37 -6.86 -4.06
N VAL A 42 1.82 -5.70 -3.56
CA VAL A 42 2.62 -5.51 -2.35
C VAL A 42 2.04 -4.35 -1.55
N THR A 43 1.83 -4.53 -0.25
CA THR A 43 1.52 -3.45 0.68
C THR A 43 2.69 -3.22 1.62
N LEU A 44 3.18 -1.99 1.70
CA LEU A 44 4.20 -1.58 2.66
C LEU A 44 3.51 -0.87 3.83
N ILE A 45 3.81 -1.27 5.05
CA ILE A 45 3.27 -0.68 6.28
C ILE A 45 4.43 -0.14 7.10
N SER A 46 4.45 1.17 7.30
CA SER A 46 5.48 1.85 8.08
C SER A 46 5.41 1.50 9.56
N HIS A 47 4.19 1.43 10.13
CA HIS A 47 3.92 1.05 11.51
C HIS A 47 2.42 0.72 11.70
N SER A 48 2.06 0.15 12.86
CA SER A 48 0.75 -0.48 13.08
C SER A 48 -0.35 0.46 13.63
N HIS A 49 -0.23 1.78 13.45
CA HIS A 49 -1.34 2.67 13.79
C HIS A 49 -2.49 2.53 12.77
N PHE A 50 -3.71 2.82 13.23
CA PHE A 50 -4.94 2.59 12.46
C PHE A 50 -4.94 3.34 11.11
N ASP A 51 -4.38 4.54 11.09
CA ASP A 51 -4.28 5.42 9.93
C ASP A 51 -3.20 4.98 8.92
N HIS A 52 -2.42 3.94 9.23
CA HIS A 52 -1.39 3.38 8.36
C HIS A 52 -1.63 1.91 7.96
N ALA A 53 -2.35 1.12 8.77
CA ALA A 53 -2.44 -0.33 8.57
C ALA A 53 -3.85 -0.86 8.24
N ASP A 54 -4.91 -0.16 8.66
CA ASP A 54 -6.26 -0.76 8.67
C ASP A 54 -6.92 -0.85 7.29
N GLY A 55 -6.46 -0.03 6.34
CA GLY A 55 -6.90 -0.09 4.94
C GLY A 55 -6.30 -1.24 4.15
N ARG A 56 -5.39 -2.04 4.71
CA ARG A 56 -4.67 -3.12 4.00
C ARG A 56 -5.60 -4.06 3.26
N ARG A 57 -6.71 -4.47 3.89
CA ARG A 57 -7.68 -5.41 3.29
C ARG A 57 -8.49 -4.79 2.15
N LEU A 58 -8.58 -3.46 2.09
CA LEU A 58 -9.34 -2.74 1.06
C LEU A 58 -8.58 -2.69 -0.28
N VAL A 59 -7.25 -2.74 -0.23
CA VAL A 59 -6.38 -2.55 -1.40
C VAL A 59 -5.71 -3.83 -1.88
N ALA A 60 -5.62 -4.89 -1.07
CA ALA A 60 -4.86 -6.09 -1.38
C ALA A 60 -5.54 -6.99 -2.42
N LYS A 61 -4.80 -7.38 -3.47
CA LYS A 61 -5.18 -8.51 -4.33
C LYS A 61 -5.08 -9.85 -3.56
N PRO A 62 -5.76 -10.92 -4.02
CA PRO A 62 -5.46 -12.28 -3.56
C PRO A 62 -3.97 -12.59 -3.71
N GLY A 63 -3.33 -13.06 -2.63
CA GLY A 63 -1.89 -13.34 -2.62
C GLY A 63 -1.00 -12.10 -2.65
N ALA A 64 -1.51 -10.92 -2.29
CA ALA A 64 -0.67 -9.75 -2.05
C ALA A 64 0.31 -10.00 -0.89
N ALA A 65 1.54 -9.51 -1.05
CA ALA A 65 2.52 -9.55 0.02
C ALA A 65 2.34 -8.33 0.93
N VAL A 66 2.59 -8.50 2.23
CA VAL A 66 2.62 -7.41 3.20
C VAL A 66 4.03 -7.33 3.76
N VAL A 67 4.61 -6.13 3.75
CA VAL A 67 5.97 -5.88 4.24
C VAL A 67 5.89 -4.86 5.37
N GLU A 68 6.50 -5.23 6.49
CA GLU A 68 6.57 -4.45 7.71
C GLU A 68 8.02 -4.40 8.21
N GLY A 69 8.38 -3.32 8.91
CA GLY A 69 9.70 -3.11 9.50
C GLY A 69 10.78 -2.71 8.50
N ALA A 70 11.90 -2.22 9.03
CA ALA A 70 13.02 -1.73 8.23
C ALA A 70 13.82 -2.87 7.56
N GLY A 71 14.57 -2.50 6.52
CA GLY A 71 15.51 -3.38 5.81
C GLY A 71 15.17 -3.55 4.33
N LEU A 72 16.21 -3.77 3.52
CA LEU A 72 16.06 -4.00 2.09
C LEU A 72 15.53 -5.41 1.82
N ARG A 73 14.51 -5.51 0.96
CA ARG A 73 13.89 -6.77 0.56
C ARG A 73 13.65 -6.78 -0.95
N GLU A 74 13.43 -7.96 -1.50
CA GLU A 74 12.93 -8.12 -2.87
C GLU A 74 11.64 -8.94 -2.83
N VAL A 75 10.54 -8.35 -3.30
CA VAL A 75 9.21 -8.94 -3.24
C VAL A 75 8.57 -8.82 -4.61
N LYS A 76 8.17 -9.94 -5.21
CA LYS A 76 7.59 -10.00 -6.56
C LYS A 76 8.43 -9.26 -7.62
N GLY A 77 9.77 -9.35 -7.51
CA GLY A 77 10.71 -8.71 -8.43
C GLY A 77 10.89 -7.19 -8.23
N VAL A 78 10.34 -6.63 -7.16
CA VAL A 78 10.51 -5.22 -6.77
C VAL A 78 11.39 -5.14 -5.53
N LYS A 79 12.44 -4.31 -5.58
CA LYS A 79 13.26 -3.97 -4.41
C LYS A 79 12.53 -2.92 -3.57
N VAL A 80 12.29 -3.23 -2.30
CA VAL A 80 11.56 -2.40 -1.34
C VAL A 80 12.30 -2.29 -0.03
#